data_AF-F0RAX7-F1
#
_entry.id   AF-F0RAX7-F1
#
_cell.length_a   1.000
_cell.length_b   1.000
_cell.length_c   1.000
_cell.angle_alpha   90.00
_cell.angle_beta   90.00
_cell.angle_gamma   90.00
#
_symmetry.space_group_name_H-M   'P 1'
#
loop_
_entity.id
_entity.type
_entity.pdbx_description
1 polymer ?
#
loop_
_entity_poly.entity_id
_entity_poly.type
_entity_poly.pdbx_seq_one_letter_code
_entity_poly.pdbx_strand_id
1 'polypeptide(L)' 'MKKNKKLPIGIAIGIGIGTAVGVATDNLGLWLSVGIAVGVAIGTTLDKKNKSEESNRP' A
#
# COMPACT_ATOMS: atom_id res chain seq x y z
N MET A 1 -15.88 13.87 8.11
CA MET A 1 -14.45 13.50 8.23
C MET A 1 -14.05 12.57 7.09
N LYS A 2 -13.60 13.10 5.94
CA LYS A 2 -13.08 12.25 4.85
C LYS A 2 -11.63 11.89 5.18
N LYS A 3 -11.43 10.84 5.98
CA LYS A 3 -10.10 10.30 6.25
C LYS A 3 -9.65 9.58 4.99
N ASN A 4 -8.97 10.29 4.09
CA ASN A 4 -8.33 9.74 2.89
C ASN A 4 -7.20 8.80 3.31
N LYS A 5 -7.53 7.62 3.81
CA LYS A 5 -6.58 6.61 4.28
C LYS A 5 -6.05 5.81 3.08
N LYS A 6 -5.21 6.45 2.26
CA LYS A 6 -4.58 5.81 1.08
C LYS A 6 -3.30 5.04 1.45
N LEU A 7 -2.69 5.36 2.58
CA LEU A 7 -1.58 4.56 3.10
C LEU A 7 -2.02 3.15 3.57
N PRO A 8 -3.07 2.98 4.40
CA PRO A 8 -3.54 1.66 4.81
C PRO A 8 -4.06 0.79 3.66
N ILE A 9 -4.66 1.39 2.62
CA ILE A 9 -5.14 0.63 1.46
C ILE A 9 -3.97 0.05 0.65
N GLY A 10 -2.88 0.82 0.48
CA GLY A 10 -1.67 0.33 -0.20
C GLY A 10 -1.03 -0.84 0.55
N ILE A 11 -0.95 -0.74 1.88
CA ILE A 11 -0.42 -1.82 2.74
C ILE A 11 -1.31 -3.07 2.67
N ALA A 12 -2.64 -2.93 2.74
CA ALA A 12 -3.57 -4.06 2.64
C ALA A 12 -3.44 -4.80 1.29
N ILE A 13 -3.31 -4.06 0.19
CA ILE A 13 -3.08 -4.63 -1.15
C ILE A 13 -1.74 -5.36 -1.20
N GLY A 14 -0.67 -4.72 -0.70
CA GLY A 14 0.67 -5.30 -0.67
C GLY A 14 0.75 -6.59 0.14
N ILE A 15 0.10 -6.63 1.31
CA ILE A 15 0.00 -7.84 2.14
C ILE A 15 -0.82 -8.92 1.43
N GLY A 16 -1.97 -8.58 0.85
CA GLY A 16 -2.81 -9.57 0.15
C GLY A 16 -2.08 -10.25 -1.01
N ILE A 17 -1.41 -9.47 -1.85
CA ILE A 17 -0.62 -9.99 -2.99
C ILE A 17 0.61 -10.75 -2.48
N GLY A 18 1.38 -10.17 -1.57
CA GLY A 18 2.60 -10.79 -1.03
C GLY A 18 2.32 -12.11 -0.31
N THR A 19 1.19 -12.21 0.39
CA THR A 19 0.76 -13.45 1.05
C THR A 19 0.31 -14.49 0.02
N ALA A 20 -0.48 -14.11 -0.99
CA ALA A 20 -0.92 -15.02 -2.04
C ALA A 20 0.27 -15.62 -2.82
N VAL A 21 1.23 -14.77 -3.22
CA VAL A 21 2.44 -15.21 -3.92
C VAL A 21 3.36 -16.00 -2.98
N GLY A 22 3.50 -15.57 -1.73
CA GLY A 22 4.31 -16.26 -0.72
C GLY A 22 3.81 -17.68 -0.42
N VAL A 23 2.49 -17.88 -0.33
CA VAL A 23 1.88 -19.21 -0.20
C VAL A 23 2.07 -20.02 -1.48
N ALA A 24 1.86 -19.42 -2.66
CA ALA A 24 2.02 -20.13 -3.93
C ALA A 24 3.47 -20.57 -4.22
N THR A 25 4.45 -19.95 -3.58
CA THR A 25 5.88 -20.22 -3.78
C THR A 25 6.55 -20.88 -2.57
N ASP A 26 5.77 -21.26 -1.54
CA ASP A 26 6.27 -21.76 -0.25
C ASP A 26 7.34 -20.87 0.40
N ASN A 27 7.35 -19.57 0.09
CA ASN A 27 8.33 -18.61 0.58
C ASN A 27 7.67 -17.33 1.09
N LEU A 28 6.87 -17.50 2.13
CA LEU A 28 6.11 -16.43 2.77
C LEU A 28 6.99 -15.29 3.31
N GLY A 29 8.12 -15.60 3.94
CA GLY A 29 8.98 -14.57 4.53
C GLY A 29 9.52 -13.58 3.50
N LEU A 30 10.01 -14.09 2.37
CA LEU A 30 10.51 -13.28 1.27
C LEU A 30 9.39 -12.43 0.66
N TRP A 31 8.31 -13.06 0.21
CA TRP A 31 7.25 -12.37 -0.52
C TRP A 31 6.38 -11.46 0.35
N LEU A 32 6.25 -11.73 1.65
CA LEU A 32 5.56 -10.83 2.57
C LEU A 32 6.35 -9.53 2.77
N SER A 33 7.68 -9.61 2.93
CA SER A 33 8.53 -8.42 3.05
C SER A 33 8.49 -7.56 1.77
N VAL A 34 8.52 -8.20 0.60
CA VAL A 34 8.39 -7.55 -0.71
C VAL A 34 6.99 -6.92 -0.85
N GLY A 35 5.94 -7.65 -0.50
CA GLY A 35 4.56 -7.17 -0.55
C GLY A 35 4.33 -5.94 0.33
N ILE A 36 4.88 -5.93 1.55
CA ILE A 36 4.81 -4.77 2.45
C ILE A 36 5.59 -3.58 1.88
N ALA A 37 6.82 -3.80 1.38
CA ALA A 37 7.63 -2.72 0.80
C ALA A 37 6.93 -2.06 -0.40
N VAL A 38 6.37 -2.87 -1.30
CA VAL A 38 5.59 -2.40 -2.45
C VAL A 38 4.31 -1.70 -2.01
N GLY A 39 3.57 -2.27 -1.05
CA GLY A 39 2.34 -1.68 -0.52
C GLY A 39 2.56 -0.32 0.16
N VAL A 40 3.65 -0.16 0.89
CA VAL A 40 4.06 1.12 1.49
C VAL A 40 4.50 2.10 0.41
N ALA A 41 5.30 1.69 -0.57
CA ALA A 41 5.74 2.57 -1.66
C ALA A 41 4.55 3.13 -2.46
N ILE A 42 3.58 2.28 -2.78
CA ILE A 42 2.34 2.67 -3.45
C ILE A 42 1.49 3.57 -2.54
N GLY A 43 1.24 3.13 -1.31
CA GLY A 43 0.41 3.86 -0.35
C GLY A 43 0.94 5.26 -0.04
N THR A 44 2.26 5.41 0.14
CA THR A 44 2.92 6.70 0.37
C THR A 44 2.91 7.60 -0.85
N THR A 45 3.09 7.06 -2.05
CA THR A 45 3.01 7.81 -3.31
C THR A 45 1.60 8.35 -3.56
N LEU A 46 0.57 7.53 -3.34
CA LEU A 46 -0.83 7.94 -3.48
C LEU A 46 -1.27 8.93 -2.39
N ASP A 47 -0.78 8.76 -1.17
CA ASP A 47 -1.02 9.69 -0.06
C ASP A 47 -0.41 11.07 -0.35
N LYS A 48 0.84 11.10 -0.83
CA LYS A 48 1.53 12.32 -1.24
C LYS A 48 0.80 13.06 -2.36
N LYS A 49 0.24 12.34 -3.35
CA LYS A 49 -0.53 12.93 -4.45
C LYS A 49 -1.85 13.58 -3.98
N ASN A 50 -2.47 13.05 -2.93
CA ASN A 50 -3.73 13.61 -2.40
C ASN A 50 -3.51 14.82 -1.51
N LYS A 51 -2.37 14.90 -0.83
CA LYS A 51 -2.02 16.07 -0.02
C LYS A 51 -1.84 17.35 -0.87
N SER A 52 -1.49 17.19 -2.14
CA SER A 52 -1.41 18.28 -3.13
C SER A 52 -2.77 18.69 -3.74
N GLU A 53 -3.80 17.85 -3.69
CA GLU A 53 -5.13 18.17 -4.24
C GLU A 53 -6.12 18.72 -3.20
N GLU A 54 -5.85 18.51 -1.91
CA GLU A 54 -6.66 19.08 -0.82
C GLU A 54 -6.36 20.57 -0.54
N SER A 55 -5.26 21.10 -1.06
CA SER A 55 -4.85 22.51 -0.88
C SER A 55 -5.37 23.47 -1.96
N ASN A 56 -6.13 23.01 -2.96
CA ASN A 56 -6.66 23.86 -4.03
C ASN A 56 -8.15 23.59 -4.29
N ARG A 57 -8.97 23.74 -3.25
CA ARG A 57 -10.42 23.93 -3.37
C ARG A 57 -10.74 25.31 -2.79
N PRO A 58 -11.23 26.28 -3.58
CA PRO A 58 -11.70 27.56 -3.06
C PRO A 58 -12.89 27.39 -2.10
#